data_AF-A0A3B9WTD4-F1
#
_entry.id   AF-A0A3B9WTD4-F1
#
_cell.length_a   1.000
_cell.length_b   1.000
_cell.length_c   1.000
_cell.angle_alpha   90.00
_cell.angle_beta   90.00
_cell.angle_gamma   90.00
#
_symmetry.space_group_name_H-M   'P 1'
#
loop_
_entity.id
_entity.type
_entity.pdbx_description
1 polymer ?
#
loop_
_entity_poly.entity_id
_entity_poly.type
_entity_poly.pdbx_seq_one_letter_code
_entity_poly.pdbx_strand_id
1 'polypeptide(L)'
;MKKTLTGNIGLKIISLIAAFILWMIVVNTDDPMITRTYSGISVEVINTDSITDQGKTFEIMDNTDTISVIVHAKRSVIEDMSRDYIRATADMKEVTAVNTIPIEVRSTRFSDRIDSLTPVTRNVKVQIEDLGVRRIRITAEATGTPDEGYVAGNAVPTVNILTVSGPASVVERVAQAKATVDVTGVKSDISTSAPVNLYDENGNLISESMLDVSVTEVHVDVKILETKTVPVSCGHITGVPAEGFQMSGAVSIDPDSVRISGSGKAFEELEAIKIPDDMVSVSGATGNVVQEIDVSGYLPEGTAFADPGFDGIVTVTIYIGSVAVKDINVPAVNISITNIPEGYSAVLVDVGGFKPVGVYGLSDNIRQLDGNTVTGVINATGAIPAELIEQGLPLQGSYSGEVAFNLPSGISVREPAYMEFVLNPISASTLPAIEAPQTDTQGEAVPEGANVIPDINNGIGGDIVPDLSVTSE
;
A
#
# COMPACT_ATOMS: atom_id res chain seq x y z
N MET A 1 -7.58 27.54 106.88
CA MET A 1 -8.60 27.63 105.80
C MET A 1 -8.71 26.34 104.95
N LYS A 2 -8.67 25.13 105.55
CA LYS A 2 -8.62 23.85 104.79
C LYS A 2 -9.68 22.79 105.22
N LYS A 3 -10.77 23.19 105.89
CA LYS A 3 -11.85 22.28 106.32
C LYS A 3 -13.24 22.64 105.81
N THR A 4 -13.36 23.58 104.87
CA THR A 4 -14.64 24.01 104.29
C THR A 4 -14.87 23.47 102.87
N LEU A 5 -13.83 23.01 102.18
CA LEU A 5 -13.98 22.41 100.84
C LEU A 5 -14.25 20.89 100.85
N THR A 6 -13.75 20.13 101.84
CA THR A 6 -13.80 18.65 101.87
C THR A 6 -14.90 18.04 102.73
N GLY A 7 -15.75 18.84 103.37
CA GLY A 7 -16.97 18.37 104.01
C GLY A 7 -18.10 18.17 102.99
N ASN A 8 -18.90 17.11 103.17
CA ASN A 8 -20.08 16.79 102.37
C ASN A 8 -19.80 16.55 100.87
N ILE A 9 -18.64 15.98 100.52
CA ILE A 9 -18.28 15.64 99.13
C ILE A 9 -19.36 14.78 98.46
N GLY A 10 -19.96 13.83 99.19
CA GLY A 10 -21.06 13.01 98.68
C GLY A 10 -22.30 13.82 98.25
N LEU A 11 -22.75 14.76 99.10
CA LEU A 11 -23.87 15.66 98.76
C LEU A 11 -23.54 16.60 97.60
N LYS A 12 -22.30 17.08 97.51
CA LYS A 12 -21.84 17.93 96.40
C LYS A 12 -21.82 17.16 95.07
N ILE A 13 -21.32 15.92 95.07
CA ILE A 13 -21.34 15.05 93.89
C ILE A 13 -22.78 14.74 93.48
N ILE A 14 -23.66 14.41 94.43
CA ILE A 14 -25.09 14.17 94.14
C ILE A 14 -25.76 15.42 93.56
N SER A 15 -25.47 16.61 94.10
CA SER A 15 -26.00 17.86 93.55
C SER A 15 -25.49 18.16 92.14
N LEU A 16 -24.24 17.80 91.83
CA LEU A 16 -23.67 17.93 90.50
C LEU A 16 -24.33 16.95 89.52
N ILE A 17 -24.55 15.69 89.93
CA ILE A 17 -25.24 14.68 89.12
C ILE A 17 -26.69 15.09 88.89
N ALA A 18 -27.40 15.57 89.92
CA ALA A 18 -28.77 16.06 89.79
C ALA A 18 -28.85 17.28 88.85
N ALA A 19 -27.91 18.23 88.97
CA ALA A 19 -27.82 19.36 88.05
C ALA A 19 -27.51 18.91 86.62
N PHE A 20 -26.65 17.90 86.43
CA PHE A 20 -26.34 17.32 85.13
C PHE A 20 -27.53 16.58 84.51
N ILE A 21 -28.29 15.80 85.29
CA ILE A 21 -29.51 15.13 84.83
C ILE A 21 -30.57 16.17 84.45
N LEU A 22 -30.77 17.20 85.28
CA LEU A 22 -31.72 18.28 84.98
C LEU A 22 -31.31 19.04 83.71
N TRP A 23 -30.01 19.32 83.56
CA TRP A 23 -29.46 19.94 82.36
C TRP A 23 -29.67 19.07 81.12
N MET A 24 -29.46 17.75 81.23
CA MET A 24 -29.69 16.79 80.14
C MET A 24 -31.17 16.75 79.72
N ILE A 25 -32.12 16.81 80.68
CA ILE A 25 -33.56 16.86 80.38
C ILE A 25 -33.93 18.12 79.62
N VAL A 26 -33.46 19.29 80.08
CA VAL A 26 -33.77 20.58 79.43
C VAL A 26 -33.24 20.60 77.99
N VAL A 27 -31.99 20.17 77.78
CA VAL A 27 -31.37 20.15 76.45
C VAL A 27 -32.00 19.12 75.51
N ASN A 28 -32.61 18.05 76.05
CA ASN A 28 -33.28 17.03 75.24
C ASN A 28 -34.76 17.36 74.93
N THR A 29 -35.39 18.26 75.70
CA THR A 29 -36.83 18.58 75.51
C THR A 29 -37.07 19.66 74.47
N ASP A 30 -36.03 20.43 74.10
CA ASP A 30 -36.14 21.42 73.04
C ASP A 30 -36.03 20.75 71.65
N ASP A 31 -37.11 20.84 70.89
CA ASP A 31 -37.18 20.45 69.47
C ASP A 31 -37.30 21.72 68.60
N PRO A 32 -36.20 22.50 68.46
CA PRO A 32 -36.23 23.77 67.75
C PRO A 32 -36.45 23.58 66.25
N MET A 33 -36.98 24.61 65.59
CA MET A 33 -37.03 24.68 64.14
C MET A 33 -35.62 24.93 63.59
N ILE A 34 -35.11 23.99 62.81
CA ILE A 34 -33.80 24.11 62.15
C ILE A 34 -33.97 23.98 60.65
N THR A 35 -32.95 24.45 59.93
CA THR A 35 -32.90 24.38 58.47
C THR A 35 -31.76 23.47 58.06
N ARG A 36 -32.02 22.56 57.12
CA ARG A 36 -30.98 21.71 56.50
C ARG A 36 -31.14 21.68 55.00
N THR A 37 -30.01 21.75 54.29
CA THR A 37 -29.97 21.64 52.83
C THR A 37 -29.64 20.22 52.43
N TYR A 38 -30.47 19.66 51.55
CA TYR A 38 -30.25 18.37 50.91
C TYR A 38 -29.89 18.63 49.45
N SER A 39 -28.65 18.32 49.07
CA SER A 39 -28.14 18.48 47.70
C SER A 39 -28.25 17.19 46.91
N GLY A 40 -28.15 17.27 45.57
CA GLY A 40 -28.10 16.10 44.68
C GLY A 40 -29.43 15.36 44.57
N ILE A 41 -30.54 16.12 44.56
CA ILE A 41 -31.88 15.59 44.33
C ILE A 41 -32.17 15.70 42.83
N SER A 42 -32.41 14.56 42.18
CA SER A 42 -32.79 14.52 40.76
C SER A 42 -34.26 14.89 40.61
N VAL A 43 -34.56 15.77 39.65
CA VAL A 43 -35.90 16.23 39.28
C VAL A 43 -36.46 15.28 38.23
N GLU A 44 -37.60 14.69 38.54
CA GLU A 44 -38.32 13.81 37.61
C GLU A 44 -39.22 14.67 36.70
N VAL A 45 -38.94 14.64 35.39
CA VAL A 45 -39.78 15.33 34.40
C VAL A 45 -40.95 14.43 34.02
N ILE A 46 -42.18 14.91 34.22
CA ILE A 46 -43.41 14.15 33.98
C ILE A 46 -44.21 14.73 32.80
N ASN A 47 -45.13 13.94 32.24
CA ASN A 47 -45.95 14.30 31.07
C ASN A 47 -45.13 14.67 29.82
N THR A 48 -43.96 14.06 29.66
CA THR A 48 -43.08 14.23 28.48
C THR A 48 -43.80 13.93 27.16
N ASP A 49 -44.77 13.02 27.20
CA ASP A 49 -45.60 12.63 26.06
C ASP A 49 -46.32 13.81 25.40
N SER A 50 -46.65 14.84 26.18
CA SER A 50 -47.31 16.05 25.66
C SER A 50 -46.49 16.79 24.60
N ILE A 51 -45.17 16.61 24.58
CA ILE A 51 -44.25 17.19 23.61
C ILE A 51 -43.95 16.20 22.49
N THR A 52 -43.71 14.93 22.81
CA THR A 52 -43.38 13.90 21.80
C THR A 52 -44.58 13.60 20.88
N ASP A 53 -45.81 13.64 21.39
CA ASP A 53 -47.04 13.50 20.60
C ASP A 53 -47.22 14.62 19.57
N GLN A 54 -46.59 15.78 19.79
CA GLN A 54 -46.58 16.90 18.85
C GLN A 54 -45.47 16.78 17.79
N GLY A 55 -44.71 15.67 17.77
CA GLY A 55 -43.56 15.49 16.89
C GLY A 55 -42.37 16.35 17.29
N LYS A 56 -42.23 16.67 18.58
CA LYS A 56 -41.14 17.49 19.13
C LYS A 56 -40.29 16.68 20.10
N THR A 57 -39.08 17.16 20.37
CA THR A 57 -38.20 16.63 21.40
C THR A 57 -37.77 17.74 22.34
N PHE A 58 -37.23 17.37 23.51
CA PHE A 58 -36.76 18.31 24.51
C PHE A 58 -35.40 17.89 25.07
N GLU A 59 -34.60 18.88 25.43
CA GLU A 59 -33.33 18.71 26.14
C GLU A 59 -33.35 19.53 27.44
N ILE A 60 -32.78 19.00 28.51
CA ILE A 60 -32.62 19.73 29.77
C ILE A 60 -31.31 20.51 29.72
N MET A 61 -31.42 21.82 29.95
CA MET A 61 -30.28 22.73 29.91
C MET A 61 -29.66 22.94 31.28
N ASP A 62 -28.37 23.28 31.28
CA ASP A 62 -27.61 23.73 32.45
C ASP A 62 -27.58 22.76 33.65
N ASN A 63 -27.83 21.46 33.45
CA ASN A 63 -27.99 20.46 34.52
C ASN A 63 -29.02 20.91 35.58
N THR A 64 -30.10 21.56 35.14
CA THR A 64 -31.17 22.05 36.02
C THR A 64 -32.09 20.95 36.56
N ASP A 65 -31.82 19.70 36.18
CA ASP A 65 -32.43 18.47 36.71
C ASP A 65 -31.83 18.01 38.04
N THR A 66 -30.72 18.59 38.49
CA THR A 66 -30.14 18.27 39.80
C THR A 66 -30.19 19.48 40.71
N ILE A 67 -30.98 19.38 41.78
CA ILE A 67 -31.25 20.53 42.67
C ILE A 67 -30.83 20.28 44.12
N SER A 68 -30.76 21.38 44.86
CA SER A 68 -30.70 21.36 46.31
C SER A 68 -32.02 21.87 46.89
N VAL A 69 -32.49 21.23 47.94
CA VAL A 69 -33.73 21.61 48.64
C VAL A 69 -33.38 22.00 50.08
N ILE A 70 -33.84 23.18 50.47
CA ILE A 70 -33.74 23.70 51.82
C ILE A 70 -35.01 23.29 52.55
N VAL A 71 -34.86 22.50 53.62
CA VAL A 71 -35.99 22.05 54.43
C VAL A 71 -35.95 22.71 55.79
N HIS A 72 -37.06 23.35 56.17
CA HIS A 72 -37.27 23.94 57.48
C HIS A 72 -38.26 23.10 58.27
N ALA A 73 -37.78 22.45 59.33
CA ALA A 73 -38.61 21.59 60.17
C ALA A 73 -38.01 21.49 61.59
N LYS A 74 -38.78 20.88 62.49
CA LYS A 74 -38.30 20.53 63.83
C LYS A 74 -37.05 19.65 63.74
N ARG A 75 -36.11 19.82 64.68
CA ARG A 75 -34.87 19.03 64.75
C ARG A 75 -35.13 17.54 64.66
N SER A 76 -36.14 17.03 65.36
CA SER A 76 -36.53 15.61 65.33
C SER A 76 -36.88 15.11 63.92
N VAL A 77 -37.56 15.93 63.11
CA VAL A 77 -37.92 15.60 61.73
C VAL A 77 -36.68 15.60 60.84
N ILE A 78 -35.79 16.58 61.00
CA ILE A 78 -34.58 16.71 60.19
C ILE A 78 -33.55 15.60 60.47
N GLU A 79 -33.47 15.11 61.71
CA GLU A 79 -32.62 13.98 62.09
C GLU A 79 -33.10 12.67 61.45
N ASP A 80 -34.42 12.47 61.33
CA ASP A 80 -35.04 11.28 60.72
C ASP A 80 -35.21 11.37 59.19
N MET A 81 -35.00 12.55 58.59
CA MET A 81 -35.25 12.80 57.17
C MET A 81 -34.02 12.47 56.30
N SER A 82 -34.21 11.56 55.35
CA SER A 82 -33.26 11.26 54.28
C SER A 82 -33.55 12.06 53.01
N ARG A 83 -32.55 12.15 52.13
CA ARG A 83 -32.68 12.68 50.77
C ARG A 83 -33.77 11.95 49.99
N ASP A 84 -33.87 10.63 50.13
CA ASP A 84 -34.80 9.78 49.35
C ASP A 84 -36.27 10.08 49.62
N TYR A 85 -36.58 10.76 50.72
CA TYR A 85 -37.95 11.17 51.02
C TYR A 85 -38.37 12.42 50.25
N ILE A 86 -37.42 13.18 49.70
CA ILE A 86 -37.70 14.41 48.95
C ILE A 86 -37.83 14.05 47.47
N ARG A 87 -39.04 14.22 46.92
CA ARG A 87 -39.29 14.11 45.48
C ARG A 87 -39.44 15.50 44.87
N ALA A 88 -38.69 15.74 43.80
CA ALA A 88 -38.83 16.92 42.97
C ALA A 88 -39.39 16.50 41.61
N THR A 89 -40.44 17.18 41.16
CA THR A 89 -41.11 16.89 39.89
C THR A 89 -41.25 18.17 39.07
N ALA A 90 -41.08 18.06 37.75
CA ALA A 90 -41.30 19.14 36.80
C ALA A 90 -42.33 18.68 35.76
N ASP A 91 -43.49 19.34 35.68
CA ASP A 91 -44.55 18.96 34.75
C ASP A 91 -44.40 19.68 33.41
N MET A 92 -44.13 18.91 32.35
CA MET A 92 -43.98 19.43 30.99
C MET A 92 -45.22 20.17 30.47
N LYS A 93 -46.42 19.91 31.04
CA LYS A 93 -47.64 20.66 30.71
C LYS A 93 -47.61 22.11 31.18
N GLU A 94 -46.77 22.43 32.16
CA GLU A 94 -46.61 23.78 32.70
C GLU A 94 -45.44 24.54 32.06
N VAL A 95 -44.96 24.08 30.90
CA VAL A 95 -43.89 24.77 30.19
C VAL A 95 -44.30 26.21 29.85
N THR A 96 -43.46 27.15 30.29
CA THR A 96 -43.66 28.58 30.05
C THR A 96 -43.18 28.98 28.66
N ALA A 97 -43.60 30.16 28.18
CA ALA A 97 -43.17 30.71 26.88
C ALA A 97 -41.65 30.94 26.75
N VAL A 98 -40.91 30.88 27.86
CA VAL A 98 -39.44 30.98 27.92
C VAL A 98 -38.77 29.62 28.10
N ASN A 99 -39.48 28.52 27.80
CA ASN A 99 -39.03 27.13 27.93
C ASN A 99 -38.47 26.79 29.32
N THR A 100 -39.19 27.21 30.37
CA THR A 100 -38.89 26.83 31.74
C THR A 100 -40.08 26.16 32.39
N ILE A 101 -39.83 25.14 33.21
CA ILE A 101 -40.84 24.37 33.92
C ILE A 101 -40.64 24.58 35.43
N PRO A 102 -41.65 25.00 36.19
CA PRO A 102 -41.52 25.14 37.64
C PRO A 102 -41.29 23.78 38.30
N ILE A 103 -40.43 23.76 39.32
CA ILE A 103 -40.14 22.56 40.09
C ILE A 103 -41.05 22.52 41.32
N GLU A 104 -41.86 21.47 41.40
CA GLU A 104 -42.59 21.14 42.61
C GLU A 104 -41.78 20.17 43.47
N VAL A 105 -41.60 20.52 44.75
CA VAL A 105 -40.94 19.64 45.71
C VAL A 105 -41.95 19.16 46.73
N ARG A 106 -42.02 17.84 46.93
CA ARG A 106 -42.88 17.20 47.90
C ARG A 106 -42.08 16.22 48.75
N SER A 107 -42.42 16.13 50.02
CA SER A 107 -41.89 15.07 50.88
C SER A 107 -42.84 13.88 50.87
N THR A 108 -42.32 12.69 50.61
CA THR A 108 -43.07 11.42 50.69
C THR A 108 -43.33 10.99 52.15
N ARG A 109 -42.58 11.56 53.10
CA ARG A 109 -42.71 11.28 54.54
C ARG A 109 -42.64 12.58 55.35
N PHE A 110 -43.36 12.66 56.47
CA PHE A 110 -43.39 13.85 57.34
C PHE A 110 -43.91 15.13 56.68
N SER A 111 -44.71 15.02 55.60
CA SER A 111 -45.25 16.15 54.85
C SER A 111 -46.08 17.13 55.70
N ASP A 112 -46.68 16.64 56.78
CA ASP A 112 -47.46 17.37 57.77
C ASP A 112 -46.63 18.02 58.89
N ARG A 113 -45.35 17.65 59.01
CA ARG A 113 -44.43 18.08 60.07
C ARG A 113 -43.27 18.96 59.57
N ILE A 114 -43.26 19.27 58.29
CA ILE A 114 -42.31 20.18 57.66
C ILE A 114 -43.00 21.54 57.45
N ASP A 115 -42.34 22.63 57.84
CA ASP A 115 -42.89 23.99 57.74
C ASP A 115 -42.68 24.57 56.33
N SER A 116 -41.49 24.37 55.74
CA SER A 116 -41.25 24.71 54.33
C SER A 116 -40.24 23.79 53.66
N LEU A 117 -40.51 23.49 52.37
CA LEU A 117 -39.54 22.92 51.44
C LEU A 117 -39.32 23.95 50.33
N THR A 118 -38.12 24.51 50.26
CA THR A 118 -37.77 25.50 49.25
C THR A 118 -36.67 24.96 48.35
N PRO A 119 -36.93 24.72 47.06
CA PRO A 119 -35.86 24.39 46.13
C PRO A 119 -34.98 25.61 45.87
N VAL A 120 -33.67 25.40 45.83
CA VAL A 120 -32.68 26.44 45.48
C VAL A 120 -32.84 26.85 44.01
N THR A 121 -33.02 25.86 43.13
CA THR A 121 -33.34 26.06 41.72
C THR A 121 -34.85 25.91 41.55
N ARG A 122 -35.54 26.97 41.14
CA ARG A 122 -37.01 26.96 41.06
C ARG A 122 -37.58 26.43 39.77
N ASN A 123 -36.81 26.47 38.68
CA ASN A 123 -37.27 26.05 37.37
C ASN A 123 -36.23 25.16 36.70
N VAL A 124 -36.69 24.12 35.99
CA VAL A 124 -35.91 23.39 34.99
C VAL A 124 -35.93 24.20 33.71
N LYS A 125 -34.77 24.40 33.10
CA LYS A 125 -34.67 24.97 31.76
C LYS A 125 -34.72 23.84 30.75
N VAL A 126 -35.61 23.95 29.78
CA VAL A 126 -35.69 22.99 28.68
C VAL A 126 -35.46 23.71 27.35
N GLN A 127 -34.92 23.00 26.37
CA GLN A 127 -34.87 23.44 24.98
C GLN A 127 -35.80 22.52 24.20
N ILE A 128 -36.83 23.07 23.57
CA ILE A 128 -37.81 22.32 22.79
C ILE A 128 -37.56 22.60 21.32
N GLU A 129 -37.41 21.54 20.54
CA GLU A 129 -37.19 21.59 19.09
C GLU A 129 -38.08 20.55 18.39
N ASP A 130 -38.26 20.72 17.08
CA ASP A 130 -38.94 19.72 16.28
C ASP A 130 -38.10 18.43 16.21
N LEU A 131 -38.77 17.28 16.19
CA LEU A 131 -38.12 15.98 16.05
C LEU A 131 -37.66 15.82 14.60
N GLY A 132 -36.34 15.90 14.39
CA GLY A 132 -35.73 15.56 13.12
C GLY A 132 -35.63 14.04 12.96
N VAL A 133 -35.93 13.54 11.76
CA VAL A 133 -35.70 12.14 11.37
C VAL A 133 -34.99 12.12 10.03
N ARG A 134 -33.83 11.47 9.97
CA ARG A 134 -33.02 11.38 8.76
C ARG A 134 -32.50 9.97 8.53
N ARG A 135 -32.54 9.54 7.26
CA ARG A 135 -31.96 8.27 6.81
C ARG A 135 -30.60 8.54 6.21
N ILE A 136 -29.58 7.86 6.71
CA ILE A 136 -28.18 8.09 6.34
C ILE A 136 -27.58 6.78 5.87
N ARG A 137 -26.78 6.83 4.81
CA ARG A 137 -26.06 5.66 4.32
C ARG A 137 -24.84 5.40 5.21
N ILE A 138 -24.68 4.14 5.61
CA ILE A 138 -23.50 3.69 6.32
C ILE A 138 -22.42 3.40 5.29
N THR A 139 -21.25 4.01 5.48
CA THR A 139 -20.05 3.70 4.70
C THR A 139 -19.10 2.93 5.62
N ALA A 140 -18.57 1.80 5.14
CA ALA A 140 -17.55 1.07 5.88
C ALA A 140 -16.17 1.50 5.41
N GLU A 141 -15.25 1.71 6.34
CA GLU A 141 -13.86 2.06 6.06
C GLU A 141 -12.94 1.10 6.82
N ALA A 142 -11.97 0.52 6.13
CA ALA A 142 -10.89 -0.23 6.75
C ALA A 142 -9.80 0.76 7.21
N THR A 143 -9.38 0.64 8.46
CA THR A 143 -8.32 1.46 9.06
C THR A 143 -7.14 0.58 9.47
N GLY A 144 -5.92 1.12 9.42
CA GLY A 144 -4.71 0.34 9.69
C GLY A 144 -4.13 -0.29 8.42
N THR A 145 -3.02 -1.01 8.58
CA THR A 145 -2.28 -1.61 7.48
C THR A 145 -2.31 -3.13 7.64
N PRO A 146 -2.86 -3.87 6.66
CA PRO A 146 -2.75 -5.34 6.62
C PRO A 146 -1.30 -5.80 6.66
N ASP A 147 -1.10 -7.11 6.88
CA ASP A 147 0.26 -7.65 6.91
C ASP A 147 0.99 -7.49 5.57
N GLU A 148 2.32 -7.63 5.60
CA GLU A 148 3.13 -7.53 4.37
C GLU A 148 2.65 -8.51 3.30
N GLY A 149 2.52 -8.00 2.08
CA GLY A 149 2.00 -8.76 0.94
C GLY A 149 0.48 -8.73 0.82
N TYR A 150 -0.26 -8.02 1.67
CA TYR A 150 -1.72 -7.90 1.59
C TYR A 150 -2.20 -6.45 1.47
N VAL A 151 -3.41 -6.27 0.95
CA VAL A 151 -4.12 -4.98 0.92
C VAL A 151 -5.58 -5.18 1.31
N ALA A 152 -6.16 -4.17 1.96
CA ALA A 152 -7.58 -4.17 2.30
C ALA A 152 -8.37 -3.84 1.04
N GLY A 153 -9.26 -4.74 0.65
CA GLY A 153 -10.22 -4.52 -0.41
C GLY A 153 -11.43 -3.74 0.08
N ASN A 154 -12.55 -3.87 -0.64
CA ASN A 154 -13.79 -3.19 -0.29
C ASN A 154 -14.36 -3.72 1.03
N ALA A 155 -14.69 -2.80 1.93
CA ALA A 155 -15.44 -3.07 3.15
C ALA A 155 -16.94 -2.95 2.85
N VAL A 156 -17.72 -3.98 3.16
CA VAL A 156 -19.16 -4.03 2.89
C VAL A 156 -19.92 -4.21 4.20
N PRO A 157 -20.75 -3.24 4.61
CA PRO A 157 -21.61 -3.41 5.78
C PRO A 157 -22.87 -4.20 5.42
N THR A 158 -23.30 -5.11 6.30
CA THR A 158 -24.54 -5.90 6.12
C THR A 158 -25.79 -5.02 6.07
N VAL A 159 -25.77 -3.89 6.81
CA VAL A 159 -26.81 -2.86 6.79
C VAL A 159 -26.22 -1.59 6.21
N ASN A 160 -26.83 -1.06 5.15
CA ASN A 160 -26.31 0.09 4.42
C ASN A 160 -27.03 1.41 4.75
N ILE A 161 -28.10 1.37 5.53
CA ILE A 161 -28.90 2.55 5.91
C ILE A 161 -29.20 2.50 7.40
N LEU A 162 -28.91 3.59 8.11
CA LEU A 162 -29.37 3.83 9.47
C LEU A 162 -30.39 4.97 9.50
N THR A 163 -31.27 4.96 10.49
CA THR A 163 -32.18 6.07 10.79
C THR A 163 -31.72 6.75 12.06
N VAL A 164 -31.49 8.06 11.99
CA VAL A 164 -31.19 8.92 13.13
C VAL A 164 -32.45 9.74 13.43
N SER A 165 -32.82 9.82 14.71
CA SER A 165 -33.84 10.72 15.20
C SER A 165 -33.38 11.49 16.43
N GLY A 166 -33.87 12.73 16.60
CA GLY A 166 -33.44 13.60 17.69
C GLY A 166 -33.76 15.08 17.40
N PRO A 167 -33.12 16.03 18.10
CA PRO A 167 -33.33 17.45 17.85
C PRO A 167 -32.98 17.80 16.39
N ALA A 168 -33.88 18.52 15.70
CA ALA A 168 -33.68 18.87 14.28
C ALA A 168 -32.32 19.53 14.02
N SER A 169 -31.87 20.43 14.91
CA SER A 169 -30.58 21.10 14.80
C SER A 169 -29.37 20.15 14.82
N VAL A 170 -29.46 19.04 15.56
CA VAL A 170 -28.39 18.03 15.64
C VAL A 170 -28.47 17.08 14.45
N VAL A 171 -29.68 16.63 14.10
CA VAL A 171 -29.92 15.69 12.98
C VAL A 171 -29.53 16.32 11.63
N GLU A 172 -29.79 17.61 11.44
CA GLU A 172 -29.40 18.33 10.22
C GLU A 172 -27.89 18.37 10.01
N ARG A 173 -27.12 18.45 11.10
CA ARG A 173 -25.65 18.45 11.06
C ARG A 173 -25.06 17.09 10.66
N VAL A 174 -25.82 16.00 10.80
CA VAL A 174 -25.31 14.66 10.46
C VAL A 174 -25.23 14.51 8.94
N ALA A 175 -24.01 14.44 8.43
CA ALA A 175 -23.74 14.30 7.00
C ALA A 175 -23.42 12.85 6.61
N GLN A 176 -22.64 12.16 7.45
CA GLN A 176 -22.12 10.82 7.15
C GLN A 176 -22.18 9.91 8.36
N ALA A 177 -22.31 8.61 8.10
CA ALA A 177 -22.17 7.57 9.10
C ALA A 177 -21.08 6.60 8.64
N LYS A 178 -20.06 6.39 9.48
CA LYS A 178 -18.92 5.53 9.15
C LYS A 178 -18.78 4.38 10.14
N ALA A 179 -18.60 3.18 9.61
CA ALA A 179 -18.23 1.99 10.36
C ALA A 179 -16.76 1.68 10.10
N THR A 180 -15.91 1.80 11.12
CA THR A 180 -14.46 1.61 10.98
C THR A 180 -14.04 0.24 11.46
N VAL A 181 -13.32 -0.51 10.63
CA VAL A 181 -12.76 -1.83 10.97
C VAL A 181 -11.25 -1.74 10.98
N ASP A 182 -10.61 -2.14 12.08
CA ASP A 182 -9.15 -2.26 12.14
C ASP A 182 -8.69 -3.54 11.43
N VAL A 183 -7.84 -3.39 10.42
CA VAL A 183 -7.26 -4.48 9.61
C VAL A 183 -5.78 -4.70 9.90
N THR A 184 -5.24 -4.08 10.95
CA THR A 184 -3.81 -4.11 11.26
C THR A 184 -3.29 -5.53 11.47
N GLY A 185 -2.29 -5.94 10.66
CA GLY A 185 -1.62 -7.25 10.77
C GLY A 185 -2.47 -8.45 10.33
N VAL A 186 -3.57 -8.22 9.62
CA VAL A 186 -4.46 -9.28 9.17
C VAL A 186 -4.05 -9.79 7.78
N LYS A 187 -4.21 -11.11 7.57
CA LYS A 187 -3.84 -11.85 6.35
C LYS A 187 -5.01 -12.52 5.63
N SER A 188 -6.21 -12.48 6.22
CA SER A 188 -7.39 -13.19 5.72
C SER A 188 -8.63 -12.30 5.86
N ASP A 189 -9.66 -12.60 5.08
CA ASP A 189 -10.95 -11.91 5.16
C ASP A 189 -11.43 -11.78 6.61
N ILE A 190 -11.94 -10.59 6.94
CA ILE A 190 -12.47 -10.25 8.25
C ILE A 190 -13.98 -10.10 8.12
N SER A 191 -14.68 -10.66 9.09
CA SER A 191 -16.12 -10.54 9.23
C SER A 191 -16.39 -10.22 10.70
N THR A 192 -16.60 -8.93 11.02
CA THR A 192 -16.68 -8.46 12.42
C THR A 192 -17.73 -7.37 12.59
N SER A 193 -18.20 -7.19 13.83
CA SER A 193 -19.06 -6.06 14.18
C SER A 193 -18.21 -4.82 14.42
N ALA A 194 -18.60 -3.71 13.81
CA ALA A 194 -17.98 -2.40 13.97
C ALA A 194 -18.99 -1.37 14.48
N PRO A 195 -18.60 -0.52 15.44
CA PRO A 195 -19.44 0.60 15.87
C PRO A 195 -19.61 1.59 14.71
N VAL A 196 -20.82 2.10 14.57
CA VAL A 196 -21.13 3.16 13.60
C VAL A 196 -21.01 4.49 14.30
N ASN A 197 -20.19 5.38 13.78
CA ASN A 197 -20.01 6.73 14.28
C ASN A 197 -20.62 7.75 13.30
N LEU A 198 -21.26 8.79 13.84
CA LEU A 198 -21.85 9.88 13.06
C LEU A 198 -20.90 11.07 12.91
N TYR A 199 -20.83 11.63 11.70
CA TYR A 199 -19.94 12.74 11.37
C TYR A 199 -20.69 13.92 10.72
N ASP A 200 -20.22 15.13 10.99
CA ASP A 200 -20.69 16.35 10.33
C ASP A 200 -20.07 16.57 8.94
N GLU A 201 -20.50 17.63 8.23
CA GLU A 201 -19.97 17.99 6.91
C GLU A 201 -18.47 18.30 6.90
N ASN A 202 -17.90 18.65 8.05
CA ASN A 202 -16.47 18.93 8.21
C ASN A 202 -15.67 17.69 8.66
N GLY A 203 -16.34 16.54 8.84
CA GLY A 203 -15.71 15.30 9.31
C GLY A 203 -15.50 15.24 10.83
N ASN A 204 -16.15 16.08 11.63
CA ASN A 204 -16.09 15.99 13.09
C ASN A 204 -17.10 14.97 13.63
N LEU A 205 -16.71 14.25 14.68
CA LEU A 205 -17.58 13.31 15.38
C LEU A 205 -18.74 14.05 16.06
N ILE A 206 -19.98 13.60 15.80
CA ILE A 206 -21.19 14.09 16.47
C ILE A 206 -21.47 13.18 17.67
N SER A 207 -21.78 13.77 18.82
CA SER A 207 -22.16 13.01 20.00
C SER A 207 -23.54 12.38 19.82
N GLU A 208 -23.64 11.07 20.08
CA GLU A 208 -24.87 10.30 19.98
C GLU A 208 -25.74 10.37 21.24
N SER A 209 -25.30 11.06 22.30
CA SER A 209 -26.04 11.09 23.59
C SER A 209 -27.46 11.65 23.49
N MET A 210 -27.75 12.43 22.44
CA MET A 210 -29.03 13.08 22.19
C MET A 210 -29.73 12.56 20.93
N LEU A 211 -29.18 11.52 20.31
CA LEU A 211 -29.70 10.93 19.08
C LEU A 211 -30.14 9.50 19.36
N ASP A 212 -31.32 9.16 18.88
CA ASP A 212 -31.76 7.77 18.81
C ASP A 212 -31.42 7.22 17.43
N VAL A 213 -30.57 6.19 17.42
CA VAL A 213 -30.01 5.59 16.22
C VAL A 213 -30.53 4.16 16.11
N SER A 214 -31.09 3.83 14.95
CA SER A 214 -31.69 2.50 14.74
C SER A 214 -30.69 1.33 14.84
N VAL A 215 -29.41 1.59 14.60
CA VAL A 215 -28.33 0.61 14.60
C VAL A 215 -27.04 1.27 15.09
N THR A 216 -26.50 0.81 16.22
CA THR A 216 -25.24 1.30 16.81
C THR A 216 -24.02 0.50 16.35
N GLU A 217 -24.21 -0.77 15.99
CA GLU A 217 -23.17 -1.65 15.48
C GLU A 217 -23.65 -2.37 14.22
N VAL A 218 -22.78 -2.44 13.22
CA VAL A 218 -23.04 -3.19 11.99
C VAL A 218 -21.99 -4.24 11.77
N HIS A 219 -22.41 -5.37 11.22
CA HIS A 219 -21.48 -6.37 10.74
C HIS A 219 -20.86 -5.89 9.43
N VAL A 220 -19.54 -5.96 9.32
CA VAL A 220 -18.76 -5.52 8.17
C VAL A 220 -17.88 -6.67 7.71
N ASP A 221 -18.02 -6.98 6.42
CA ASP A 221 -17.15 -7.92 5.73
C ASP A 221 -16.08 -7.13 4.99
N VAL A 222 -14.81 -7.35 5.36
CA VAL A 222 -13.64 -6.75 4.72
C VAL A 222 -12.86 -7.85 4.02
N LYS A 223 -12.74 -7.74 2.70
CA LYS A 223 -11.92 -8.66 1.91
C LYS A 223 -10.45 -8.28 2.02
N ILE A 224 -9.59 -9.24 2.31
CA ILE A 224 -8.14 -9.04 2.33
C ILE A 224 -7.57 -9.70 1.08
N LEU A 225 -6.93 -8.91 0.23
CA LEU A 225 -6.40 -9.35 -1.05
C LEU A 225 -4.89 -9.49 -0.97
N GLU A 226 -4.37 -10.57 -1.55
CA GLU A 226 -2.94 -10.74 -1.73
C GLU A 226 -2.42 -9.74 -2.76
N THR A 227 -1.16 -9.34 -2.61
CA THR A 227 -0.49 -8.39 -3.50
C THR A 227 0.77 -8.97 -4.12
N LYS A 228 1.01 -8.62 -5.37
CA LYS A 228 2.14 -9.06 -6.16
C LYS A 228 2.62 -7.90 -7.02
N THR A 229 3.94 -7.77 -7.20
CA THR A 229 4.50 -6.82 -8.16
C THR A 229 4.74 -7.54 -9.48
N VAL A 230 4.20 -7.01 -10.56
CA VAL A 230 4.34 -7.55 -11.91
C VAL A 230 4.99 -6.51 -12.84
N PRO A 231 5.96 -6.90 -13.67
CA PRO A 231 6.52 -6.00 -14.68
C PRO A 231 5.49 -5.67 -15.76
N VAL A 232 5.59 -4.46 -16.29
CA VAL A 232 4.83 -4.02 -17.47
C VAL A 232 5.71 -4.20 -18.70
N SER A 233 5.16 -4.85 -19.71
CA SER A 233 5.84 -5.12 -20.98
C SER A 233 5.06 -4.53 -22.14
N CYS A 234 5.78 -3.87 -23.05
CA CYS A 234 5.20 -3.40 -24.30
C CYS A 234 5.27 -4.49 -25.38
N GLY A 235 4.18 -4.63 -26.13
CA GLY A 235 4.14 -5.44 -27.34
C GLY A 235 4.96 -4.86 -28.49
N HIS A 236 4.66 -5.31 -29.70
CA HIS A 236 5.30 -4.84 -30.92
C HIS A 236 4.94 -3.37 -31.20
N ILE A 237 5.99 -2.54 -31.31
CA ILE A 237 5.86 -1.14 -31.72
C ILE A 237 5.59 -1.09 -33.21
N THR A 238 4.56 -0.35 -33.62
CA THR A 238 4.17 -0.27 -35.03
C THR A 238 4.58 1.03 -35.69
N GLY A 239 4.69 1.00 -37.02
CA GLY A 239 5.08 2.15 -37.83
C GLY A 239 6.59 2.29 -38.04
N VAL A 240 6.94 3.10 -39.02
CA VAL A 240 8.33 3.42 -39.37
C VAL A 240 8.56 4.92 -39.07
N PRO A 241 9.63 5.28 -38.36
CA PRO A 241 10.01 6.69 -38.16
C PRO A 241 10.16 7.45 -39.49
N ALA A 242 10.19 8.78 -39.42
CA ALA A 242 10.40 9.60 -40.61
C ALA A 242 11.73 9.27 -41.31
N GLU A 243 11.83 9.56 -42.62
CA GLU A 243 13.07 9.37 -43.38
C GLU A 243 14.26 10.08 -42.68
N GLY A 244 15.36 9.36 -42.48
CA GLY A 244 16.52 9.85 -41.74
C GLY A 244 16.44 9.68 -40.21
N PHE A 245 15.45 8.95 -39.68
CA PHE A 245 15.33 8.61 -38.26
C PHE A 245 15.22 7.11 -38.04
N GLN A 246 15.75 6.64 -36.90
CA GLN A 246 15.71 5.23 -36.51
C GLN A 246 15.47 5.12 -35.00
N MET A 247 14.75 4.06 -34.60
CA MET A 247 14.55 3.75 -33.19
C MET A 247 15.89 3.36 -32.55
N SER A 248 16.13 3.85 -31.33
CA SER A 248 17.34 3.51 -30.60
C SER A 248 17.40 2.05 -30.13
N GLY A 249 16.28 1.32 -30.23
CA GLY A 249 16.10 0.01 -29.61
C GLY A 249 15.83 0.07 -28.10
N ALA A 250 15.99 1.24 -27.48
CA ALA A 250 15.62 1.50 -26.09
C ALA A 250 14.16 1.93 -26.01
N VAL A 251 13.39 1.24 -25.17
CA VAL A 251 12.03 1.60 -24.75
C VAL A 251 12.07 1.76 -23.25
N SER A 252 11.61 2.89 -22.75
CA SER A 252 11.45 3.15 -21.31
C SER A 252 9.97 3.12 -20.98
N ILE A 253 9.63 2.39 -19.92
CA ILE A 253 8.28 2.28 -19.38
C ILE A 253 8.34 2.80 -17.95
N ASP A 254 7.51 3.77 -17.62
CA ASP A 254 7.43 4.36 -16.28
C ASP A 254 5.97 4.39 -15.79
N PRO A 255 5.63 3.67 -14.71
CA PRO A 255 6.48 2.73 -13.97
C PRO A 255 6.76 1.43 -14.75
N ASP A 256 7.95 0.84 -14.56
CA ASP A 256 8.35 -0.44 -15.19
C ASP A 256 7.67 -1.67 -14.58
N SER A 257 7.08 -1.50 -13.41
CA SER A 257 6.43 -2.52 -12.63
C SER A 257 5.28 -1.91 -11.84
N VAL A 258 4.21 -2.68 -11.68
CA VAL A 258 3.03 -2.24 -10.95
C VAL A 258 2.64 -3.26 -9.90
N ARG A 259 2.17 -2.77 -8.76
CA ARG A 259 1.68 -3.60 -7.68
C ARG A 259 0.20 -3.87 -7.88
N ILE A 260 -0.14 -5.13 -8.06
CA ILE A 260 -1.50 -5.61 -8.24
C ILE A 260 -1.97 -6.34 -6.98
N SER A 261 -3.28 -6.39 -6.81
CA SER A 261 -3.99 -7.07 -5.76
C SER A 261 -5.09 -7.93 -6.35
N GLY A 262 -5.38 -9.08 -5.75
CA GLY A 262 -6.45 -9.93 -6.24
C GLY A 262 -6.52 -11.26 -5.50
N SER A 263 -7.35 -12.15 -6.00
CA SER A 263 -7.43 -13.53 -5.53
C SER A 263 -7.80 -14.48 -6.66
N GLY A 264 -7.44 -15.75 -6.51
CA GLY A 264 -7.75 -16.82 -7.46
C GLY A 264 -6.69 -17.07 -8.53
N LYS A 265 -6.94 -18.06 -9.39
CA LYS A 265 -5.95 -18.59 -10.34
C LYS A 265 -5.42 -17.55 -11.32
N ALA A 266 -6.28 -16.65 -11.82
CA ALA A 266 -5.87 -15.64 -12.80
C ALA A 266 -4.89 -14.62 -12.21
N PHE A 267 -4.97 -14.33 -10.91
CA PHE A 267 -4.01 -13.50 -10.20
C PHE A 267 -2.67 -14.23 -10.00
N GLU A 268 -2.72 -15.50 -9.61
CA GLU A 268 -1.52 -16.33 -9.42
C GLU A 268 -0.72 -16.51 -10.72
N GLU A 269 -1.42 -16.78 -11.83
CA GLU A 269 -0.84 -17.00 -13.16
C GLU A 269 -0.38 -15.70 -13.86
N LEU A 270 -0.77 -14.52 -13.37
CA LEU A 270 -0.36 -13.25 -13.98
C LEU A 270 1.12 -12.96 -13.67
N GLU A 271 1.98 -13.19 -14.65
CA GLU A 271 3.42 -12.93 -14.53
C GLU A 271 3.82 -11.52 -14.98
N ALA A 272 3.14 -10.96 -15.99
CA ALA A 272 3.43 -9.64 -16.54
C ALA A 272 2.18 -9.03 -17.16
N ILE A 273 2.06 -7.71 -17.09
CA ILE A 273 1.04 -6.97 -17.84
C ILE A 273 1.57 -6.72 -19.24
N LYS A 274 0.87 -7.23 -20.25
CA LYS A 274 1.24 -7.07 -21.66
C LYS A 274 0.36 -6.02 -22.29
N ILE A 275 0.97 -4.90 -22.69
CA ILE A 275 0.30 -3.88 -23.49
C ILE A 275 0.19 -4.44 -24.92
N PRO A 276 -1.02 -4.46 -25.53
CA PRO A 276 -1.23 -4.97 -26.87
C PRO A 276 -0.35 -4.29 -27.92
N ASP A 277 -0.06 -5.06 -28.96
CA ASP A 277 0.46 -4.55 -30.22
C ASP A 277 -0.50 -3.47 -30.76
N ASP A 278 0.03 -2.46 -31.45
CA ASP A 278 -0.70 -1.31 -32.02
C ASP A 278 -1.03 -0.15 -31.07
N MET A 279 -0.82 -0.26 -29.75
CA MET A 279 -1.07 0.87 -28.84
C MET A 279 -0.03 2.00 -28.96
N VAL A 280 1.16 1.69 -29.48
CA VAL A 280 2.25 2.66 -29.63
C VAL A 280 2.76 2.66 -31.06
N SER A 281 2.61 3.81 -31.73
CA SER A 281 3.09 4.00 -33.10
C SER A 281 4.18 5.05 -33.20
N VAL A 282 5.22 4.75 -33.98
CA VAL A 282 6.32 5.67 -34.31
C VAL A 282 6.23 6.23 -35.73
N SER A 283 5.08 6.05 -36.40
CA SER A 283 4.93 6.43 -37.81
C SER A 283 5.19 7.92 -38.04
N GLY A 284 6.21 8.24 -38.84
CA GLY A 284 6.57 9.62 -39.18
C GLY A 284 7.20 10.43 -38.05
N ALA A 285 7.57 9.80 -36.94
CA ALA A 285 8.19 10.48 -35.81
C ALA A 285 9.63 10.93 -36.13
N THR A 286 9.95 12.18 -35.79
CA THR A 286 11.28 12.80 -35.96
C THR A 286 12.00 13.01 -34.62
N GLY A 287 11.46 12.47 -33.53
CA GLY A 287 11.94 12.63 -32.16
C GLY A 287 11.24 11.65 -31.23
N ASN A 288 11.59 11.66 -29.94
CA ASN A 288 11.05 10.70 -28.97
C ASN A 288 9.52 10.74 -28.93
N VAL A 289 8.91 9.55 -28.94
CA VAL A 289 7.47 9.39 -28.82
C VAL A 289 7.17 9.02 -27.38
N VAL A 290 6.30 9.80 -26.73
CA VAL A 290 5.82 9.56 -25.37
C VAL A 290 4.33 9.28 -25.47
N GLN A 291 3.91 8.11 -24.99
CA GLN A 291 2.52 7.68 -25.01
C GLN A 291 2.09 7.25 -23.60
N GLU A 292 1.01 7.85 -23.12
CA GLU A 292 0.33 7.43 -21.90
C GLU A 292 -0.69 6.33 -22.25
N ILE A 293 -0.66 5.23 -21.51
CA ILE A 293 -1.49 4.04 -21.74
C ILE A 293 -2.12 3.64 -20.42
N ASP A 294 -3.45 3.53 -20.43
CA ASP A 294 -4.20 2.95 -19.32
C ASP A 294 -4.08 1.42 -19.38
N VAL A 295 -3.44 0.85 -18.36
CA VAL A 295 -3.24 -0.61 -18.25
C VAL A 295 -4.30 -1.31 -17.40
N SER A 296 -5.28 -0.58 -16.85
CA SER A 296 -6.39 -1.14 -16.07
C SER A 296 -7.20 -2.16 -16.87
N GLY A 297 -7.38 -1.92 -18.17
CA GLY A 297 -8.12 -2.81 -19.07
C GLY A 297 -7.41 -4.13 -19.39
N TYR A 298 -6.13 -4.28 -19.04
CA TYR A 298 -5.35 -5.50 -19.26
C TYR A 298 -5.23 -6.39 -18.02
N LEU A 299 -5.86 -5.97 -16.92
CA LEU A 299 -5.93 -6.76 -15.71
C LEU A 299 -7.04 -7.82 -15.82
N PRO A 300 -6.79 -9.08 -15.42
CA PRO A 300 -7.83 -10.11 -15.40
C PRO A 300 -8.91 -9.79 -14.37
N GLU A 301 -10.10 -10.37 -14.55
CA GLU A 301 -11.21 -10.23 -13.60
C GLU A 301 -10.78 -10.64 -12.18
N GLY A 302 -11.19 -9.86 -11.19
CA GLY A 302 -10.84 -10.10 -9.79
C GLY A 302 -9.48 -9.55 -9.36
N THR A 303 -8.81 -8.76 -10.22
CA THR A 303 -7.59 -8.02 -9.87
C THR A 303 -7.79 -6.52 -9.93
N ALA A 304 -7.04 -5.79 -9.11
CA ALA A 304 -7.05 -4.34 -9.00
C ALA A 304 -5.66 -3.84 -8.60
N PHE A 305 -5.33 -2.57 -8.86
CA PHE A 305 -4.08 -2.00 -8.38
C PHE A 305 -4.07 -1.90 -6.86
N ALA A 306 -2.95 -2.29 -6.25
CA ALA A 306 -2.80 -2.31 -4.79
C ALA A 306 -2.46 -0.92 -4.22
N ASP A 307 -1.95 -0.02 -5.05
CA ASP A 307 -1.57 1.33 -4.64
C ASP A 307 -2.72 2.31 -4.92
N PRO A 308 -3.34 2.91 -3.87
CA PRO A 308 -4.52 3.76 -4.02
C PRO A 308 -4.25 5.08 -4.75
N GLY A 309 -2.99 5.46 -4.95
CA GLY A 309 -2.58 6.63 -5.71
C GLY A 309 -2.20 6.36 -7.16
N PHE A 310 -2.18 5.09 -7.60
CA PHE A 310 -1.89 4.74 -8.98
C PHE A 310 -3.18 4.72 -9.80
N ASP A 311 -3.24 5.56 -10.83
CA ASP A 311 -4.41 5.72 -11.70
C ASP A 311 -4.47 4.70 -12.84
N GLY A 312 -3.51 3.78 -12.92
CA GLY A 312 -3.41 2.80 -13.99
C GLY A 312 -2.71 3.32 -15.24
N ILE A 313 -2.18 4.54 -15.23
CA ILE A 313 -1.52 5.12 -16.40
C ILE A 313 -0.02 4.80 -16.36
N VAL A 314 0.47 4.25 -17.47
CA VAL A 314 1.89 3.97 -17.68
C VAL A 314 2.38 4.81 -18.86
N THR A 315 3.53 5.44 -18.70
CA THR A 315 4.18 6.24 -19.73
C THR A 315 5.18 5.39 -20.48
N VAL A 316 4.94 5.17 -21.77
CA VAL A 316 5.87 4.49 -22.68
C VAL A 316 6.61 5.54 -23.50
N THR A 317 7.93 5.59 -23.32
CA THR A 317 8.83 6.46 -24.08
C THR A 317 9.67 5.64 -25.04
N ILE A 318 9.52 5.93 -26.34
CA ILE A 318 10.35 5.37 -27.40
C ILE A 318 11.37 6.41 -27.82
N TYR A 319 12.64 6.04 -27.73
CA TYR A 319 13.74 6.92 -28.13
C TYR A 319 14.00 6.80 -29.63
N ILE A 320 13.92 7.92 -30.33
CA ILE A 320 14.16 8.02 -31.77
C ILE A 320 15.31 8.99 -31.99
N GLY A 321 16.33 8.55 -32.73
CA GLY A 321 17.50 9.35 -33.05
C GLY A 321 17.66 9.56 -34.55
N SER A 322 18.46 10.57 -34.91
CA SER A 322 18.82 10.82 -36.31
C SER A 322 19.76 9.75 -36.83
N VAL A 323 19.50 9.28 -38.04
CA VAL A 323 20.35 8.36 -38.79
C VAL A 323 21.47 9.16 -39.45
N ALA A 324 22.71 8.71 -39.24
CA ALA A 324 23.85 9.20 -40.00
C ALA A 324 24.30 8.12 -40.99
N VAL A 325 24.74 8.55 -42.16
CA VAL A 325 25.42 7.68 -43.13
C VAL A 325 26.91 7.98 -43.05
N LYS A 326 27.73 6.92 -42.98
CA LYS A 326 29.18 7.02 -42.99
C LYS A 326 29.73 5.93 -43.88
N ASP A 327 30.62 6.30 -44.79
CA ASP A 327 31.43 5.32 -45.51
C ASP A 327 32.59 4.91 -44.60
N ILE A 328 32.66 3.61 -44.30
CA ILE A 328 33.77 3.02 -43.56
C ILE A 328 34.63 2.20 -44.50
N ASN A 329 35.93 2.19 -44.23
CA ASN A 329 36.87 1.33 -44.94
C ASN A 329 37.14 0.11 -44.08
N VAL A 330 36.61 -1.04 -44.48
CA VAL A 330 36.84 -2.32 -43.80
C VAL A 330 38.12 -2.95 -44.35
N PRO A 331 39.13 -3.25 -43.52
CA PRO A 331 40.35 -3.92 -43.99
C PRO A 331 40.03 -5.27 -44.62
N ALA A 332 40.60 -5.56 -45.80
CA ALA A 332 40.41 -6.83 -46.48
C ALA A 332 40.91 -8.03 -45.64
N VAL A 333 41.88 -7.80 -44.76
CA VAL A 333 42.38 -8.80 -43.79
C VAL A 333 41.33 -9.22 -42.75
N ASN A 334 40.33 -8.39 -42.47
CA ASN A 334 39.24 -8.70 -41.55
C ASN A 334 38.10 -9.51 -42.21
N ILE A 335 38.23 -9.80 -43.50
CA ILE A 335 37.22 -10.53 -44.27
C ILE A 335 37.71 -11.97 -44.45
N SER A 336 36.88 -12.91 -44.02
CA SER A 336 37.19 -14.34 -44.09
C SER A 336 36.28 -15.03 -45.10
N ILE A 337 36.80 -16.08 -45.74
CA ILE A 337 36.02 -16.92 -46.64
C ILE A 337 35.67 -18.21 -45.89
N THR A 338 34.39 -18.55 -45.85
CA THR A 338 33.85 -19.75 -45.21
C THR A 338 33.15 -20.62 -46.25
N ASN A 339 32.90 -21.89 -45.90
CA ASN A 339 32.30 -22.89 -46.80
C ASN A 339 33.08 -23.02 -48.12
N ILE A 340 34.40 -23.22 -48.03
CA ILE A 340 35.23 -23.47 -49.22
C ILE A 340 35.04 -24.95 -49.63
N PRO A 341 34.78 -25.25 -50.91
CA PRO A 341 34.66 -26.63 -51.40
C PRO A 341 35.91 -27.49 -51.10
N GLU A 342 35.71 -28.78 -50.81
CA GLU A 342 36.81 -29.70 -50.51
C GLU A 342 37.82 -29.78 -51.67
N GLY A 343 39.12 -29.78 -51.33
CA GLY A 343 40.20 -29.83 -52.32
C GLY A 343 40.53 -28.47 -52.95
N TYR A 344 39.90 -27.38 -52.53
CA TYR A 344 40.18 -26.02 -53.00
C TYR A 344 40.62 -25.12 -51.84
N SER A 345 41.45 -24.12 -52.17
CA SER A 345 41.81 -23.01 -51.30
C SER A 345 41.28 -21.72 -51.92
N ALA A 346 40.73 -20.83 -51.10
CA ALA A 346 40.19 -19.55 -51.53
C ALA A 346 41.11 -18.41 -51.08
N VAL A 347 41.41 -17.49 -51.98
CA VAL A 347 42.19 -16.28 -51.70
C VAL A 347 41.41 -15.06 -52.18
N LEU A 348 41.23 -14.07 -51.31
CA LEU A 348 40.62 -12.79 -51.68
C LEU A 348 41.48 -12.07 -52.71
N VAL A 349 40.86 -11.53 -53.75
CA VAL A 349 41.51 -10.64 -54.72
C VAL A 349 41.48 -9.24 -54.13
N ASP A 350 42.57 -8.85 -53.48
CA ASP A 350 42.70 -7.53 -52.87
C ASP A 350 43.07 -6.46 -53.92
N VAL A 351 42.19 -5.47 -54.11
CA VAL A 351 42.37 -4.38 -55.08
C VAL A 351 42.79 -3.05 -54.39
N GLY A 352 43.02 -3.04 -53.08
CA GLY A 352 43.37 -1.79 -52.39
C GLY A 352 43.51 -1.83 -50.86
N GLY A 353 43.66 -3.00 -50.24
CA GLY A 353 43.79 -3.22 -48.80
C GLY A 353 42.50 -3.07 -48.00
N PHE A 354 41.51 -2.34 -48.53
CA PHE A 354 40.27 -2.02 -47.85
C PHE A 354 39.07 -2.07 -48.79
N LYS A 355 37.90 -2.42 -48.25
CA LYS A 355 36.60 -2.34 -48.91
C LYS A 355 35.82 -1.15 -48.35
N PRO A 356 35.47 -0.13 -49.17
CA PRO A 356 34.55 0.91 -48.74
C PRO A 356 33.14 0.33 -48.62
N VAL A 357 32.50 0.57 -47.49
CA VAL A 357 31.15 0.11 -47.16
C VAL A 357 30.37 1.29 -46.61
N GLY A 358 29.28 1.66 -47.28
CA GLY A 358 28.34 2.65 -46.76
C GLY A 358 27.50 2.01 -45.66
N VAL A 359 27.61 2.51 -44.44
CA VAL A 359 26.79 2.07 -43.30
C VAL A 359 25.88 3.20 -42.83
N TYR A 360 24.70 2.83 -42.34
CA TYR A 360 23.75 3.75 -41.73
C TYR A 360 23.26 3.22 -40.38
N GLY A 361 22.97 4.14 -39.47
CA GLY A 361 22.50 3.84 -38.12
C GLY A 361 22.38 5.11 -37.30
N LEU A 362 22.05 4.99 -36.01
CA LEU A 362 22.00 6.15 -35.11
C LEU A 362 23.30 6.95 -35.16
N SER A 363 23.18 8.28 -35.20
CA SER A 363 24.31 9.20 -35.35
C SER A 363 25.41 8.97 -34.33
N ASP A 364 25.06 8.67 -33.08
CA ASP A 364 26.04 8.41 -32.02
C ASP A 364 26.75 7.06 -32.19
N ASN A 365 26.05 6.02 -32.63
CA ASN A 365 26.64 4.71 -32.93
C ASN A 365 27.59 4.80 -34.13
N ILE A 366 27.22 5.54 -35.17
CA ILE A 366 28.02 5.74 -36.38
C ILE A 366 29.29 6.57 -36.10
N ARG A 367 29.22 7.55 -35.19
CA ARG A 367 30.41 8.31 -34.76
C ARG A 367 31.44 7.43 -34.07
N GLN A 368 30.99 6.48 -33.25
CA GLN A 368 31.86 5.58 -32.50
C GLN A 368 32.35 4.38 -33.32
N LEU A 369 31.74 4.10 -34.48
CA LEU A 369 32.13 3.00 -35.34
C LEU A 369 33.50 3.22 -35.99
N ASP A 370 34.44 2.32 -35.70
CA ASP A 370 35.71 2.18 -36.39
C ASP A 370 35.63 1.07 -37.45
N GLY A 371 36.01 1.39 -38.70
CA GLY A 371 36.04 0.42 -39.80
C GLY A 371 37.06 -0.71 -39.59
N ASN A 372 38.08 -0.48 -38.77
CA ASN A 372 39.12 -1.48 -38.49
C ASN A 372 38.66 -2.61 -37.56
N THR A 373 37.57 -2.42 -36.82
CA THR A 373 37.02 -3.45 -35.91
C THR A 373 35.92 -4.29 -36.57
N VAL A 374 35.43 -3.87 -37.73
CA VAL A 374 34.40 -4.60 -38.47
C VAL A 374 35.02 -5.82 -39.14
N THR A 375 34.38 -6.97 -38.97
CA THR A 375 34.74 -8.22 -39.64
C THR A 375 33.69 -8.61 -40.67
N GLY A 376 34.10 -9.37 -41.69
CA GLY A 376 33.22 -9.82 -42.75
C GLY A 376 33.40 -11.30 -43.05
N VAL A 377 32.34 -11.94 -43.54
CA VAL A 377 32.37 -13.32 -44.00
C VAL A 377 31.79 -13.44 -45.40
N ILE A 378 32.50 -14.13 -46.28
CA ILE A 378 32.02 -14.52 -47.60
C ILE A 378 31.74 -16.02 -47.57
N ASN A 379 30.57 -16.43 -48.05
CA ASN A 379 30.23 -17.84 -48.24
C ASN A 379 30.65 -18.26 -49.67
N ALA A 380 31.73 -19.04 -49.79
CA ALA A 380 32.27 -19.42 -51.09
C ALA A 380 31.30 -20.33 -51.88
N THR A 381 30.77 -21.39 -51.27
CA THR A 381 29.77 -22.27 -51.92
C THR A 381 28.54 -21.51 -52.41
N GLY A 382 28.09 -20.48 -51.68
CA GLY A 382 26.94 -19.66 -52.07
C GLY A 382 27.21 -18.70 -53.24
N ALA A 383 28.47 -18.39 -53.53
CA ALA A 383 28.88 -17.47 -54.60
C ALA A 383 29.25 -18.19 -55.91
N ILE A 384 29.38 -19.51 -55.89
CA ILE A 384 29.67 -20.34 -57.07
C ILE A 384 28.36 -20.71 -57.76
N PRO A 385 28.26 -20.62 -59.10
CA PRO A 385 27.11 -21.10 -59.85
C PRO A 385 26.78 -22.57 -59.51
N ALA A 386 25.52 -22.83 -59.14
CA ALA A 386 25.07 -24.14 -58.69
C ALA A 386 25.33 -25.24 -59.74
N GLU A 387 25.27 -24.90 -61.03
CA GLU A 387 25.52 -25.83 -62.12
C GLU A 387 26.95 -26.40 -62.11
N LEU A 388 27.94 -25.62 -61.66
CA LEU A 388 29.34 -26.08 -61.58
C LEU A 388 29.54 -27.10 -60.44
N ILE A 389 28.82 -26.91 -59.34
CA ILE A 389 28.86 -27.79 -58.17
C ILE A 389 28.10 -29.10 -58.47
N GLU A 390 26.90 -29.00 -59.04
CA GLU A 390 26.05 -30.15 -59.35
C GLU A 390 26.63 -31.06 -60.44
N GLN A 391 27.37 -30.49 -61.40
CA GLN A 391 27.99 -31.25 -62.50
C GLN A 391 29.43 -31.71 -62.18
N GLY A 392 29.96 -31.38 -60.99
CA GLY A 392 31.32 -31.76 -60.58
C GLY A 392 32.41 -31.20 -61.48
N LEU A 393 32.18 -30.02 -62.07
CA LEU A 393 33.14 -29.37 -62.96
C LEU A 393 34.28 -28.71 -62.16
N PRO A 394 35.45 -28.46 -62.77
CA PRO A 394 36.54 -27.76 -62.09
C PRO A 394 36.06 -26.39 -61.57
N LEU A 395 36.12 -26.20 -60.26
CA LEU A 395 35.66 -24.98 -59.59
C LEU A 395 36.73 -23.88 -59.57
N GLN A 396 37.88 -24.10 -60.23
CA GLN A 396 38.95 -23.10 -60.31
C GLN A 396 38.48 -21.88 -61.10
N GLY A 397 38.67 -20.68 -60.54
CA GLY A 397 38.18 -19.45 -61.17
C GLY A 397 38.06 -18.29 -60.20
N SER A 398 37.71 -17.12 -60.73
CA SER A 398 37.36 -15.94 -59.93
C SER A 398 35.85 -15.88 -59.75
N TYR A 399 35.39 -15.67 -58.52
CA TYR A 399 33.99 -15.57 -58.15
C TYR A 399 33.77 -14.31 -57.32
N SER A 400 32.57 -13.73 -57.42
CA SER A 400 32.17 -12.56 -56.64
C SER A 400 31.16 -12.99 -55.58
N GLY A 401 31.55 -12.84 -54.31
CA GLY A 401 30.69 -13.18 -53.17
C GLY A 401 30.21 -11.94 -52.44
N GLU A 402 28.97 -11.98 -51.96
CA GLU A 402 28.45 -10.97 -51.04
C GLU A 402 29.14 -11.10 -49.67
N VAL A 403 29.56 -9.97 -49.12
CA VAL A 403 30.20 -9.90 -47.80
C VAL A 403 29.14 -9.66 -46.74
N ALA A 404 28.93 -10.64 -45.87
CA ALA A 404 28.13 -10.47 -44.66
C ALA A 404 29.00 -9.82 -43.57
N PHE A 405 28.77 -8.53 -43.28
CA PHE A 405 29.51 -7.81 -42.24
C PHE A 405 28.90 -8.06 -40.85
N ASN A 406 29.77 -8.26 -39.86
CA ASN A 406 29.40 -8.31 -38.46
C ASN A 406 29.41 -6.88 -37.88
N LEU A 407 28.23 -6.26 -37.82
CA LEU A 407 28.05 -4.88 -37.38
C LEU A 407 27.47 -4.81 -35.95
N PRO A 408 27.81 -3.77 -35.16
CA PRO A 408 27.17 -3.51 -33.87
C PRO A 408 25.65 -3.30 -33.97
N SER A 409 24.93 -3.52 -32.87
CA SER A 409 23.47 -3.35 -32.81
C SER A 409 23.04 -1.95 -33.25
N GLY A 410 22.03 -1.90 -34.13
CA GLY A 410 21.47 -0.65 -34.65
C GLY A 410 22.23 -0.04 -35.84
N ILE A 411 23.23 -0.72 -36.41
CA ILE A 411 23.93 -0.31 -37.64
C ILE A 411 23.64 -1.32 -38.74
N SER A 412 23.41 -0.83 -39.97
CA SER A 412 23.12 -1.65 -41.14
C SER A 412 23.89 -1.18 -42.36
N VAL A 413 24.11 -2.09 -43.30
CA VAL A 413 24.79 -1.79 -44.57
C VAL A 413 23.79 -1.15 -45.53
N ARG A 414 24.17 -0.03 -46.14
CA ARG A 414 23.33 0.73 -47.07
C ARG A 414 23.12 -0.01 -48.39
N GLU A 415 24.18 -0.61 -48.93
CA GLU A 415 24.18 -1.36 -50.19
C GLU A 415 25.01 -2.64 -50.04
N PRO A 416 24.54 -3.78 -50.57
CA PRO A 416 25.28 -5.04 -50.46
C PRO A 416 26.67 -4.90 -51.09
N ALA A 417 27.70 -5.29 -50.34
CA ALA A 417 29.08 -5.18 -50.80
C ALA A 417 29.57 -6.53 -51.31
N TYR A 418 30.12 -6.54 -52.52
CA TYR A 418 30.68 -7.74 -53.14
C TYR A 418 32.21 -7.68 -53.17
N MET A 419 32.86 -8.84 -52.98
CA MET A 419 34.30 -9.00 -53.14
C MET A 419 34.63 -10.20 -53.99
N GLU A 420 35.69 -10.06 -54.80
CA GLU A 420 36.19 -11.14 -55.63
C GLU A 420 37.14 -12.04 -54.84
N PHE A 421 37.01 -13.35 -55.04
CA PHE A 421 37.93 -14.35 -54.52
C PHE A 421 38.25 -15.37 -55.61
N VAL A 422 39.48 -15.88 -55.58
CA VAL A 422 39.96 -16.92 -56.50
C VAL A 422 39.99 -18.25 -55.77
N LEU A 423 39.38 -19.26 -56.38
CA LEU A 423 39.52 -20.65 -55.96
C LEU A 423 40.64 -21.31 -56.75
N ASN A 424 41.58 -21.90 -56.01
CA ASN A 424 42.67 -22.69 -56.57
C ASN A 424 42.61 -24.13 -56.02
N PRO A 425 42.84 -25.16 -56.85
CA PRO A 425 42.95 -26.52 -56.36
C PRO A 425 44.16 -26.62 -55.41
N ILE A 426 43.98 -27.32 -54.29
CA ILE A 426 45.07 -27.63 -53.37
C ILE A 426 45.92 -28.71 -54.04
N SER A 427 47.06 -28.34 -54.61
CA SER A 427 48.04 -29.33 -55.10
C SER A 427 48.45 -30.22 -53.93
N ALA A 428 48.16 -31.52 -54.02
CA ALA A 428 48.69 -32.51 -53.10
C ALA A 428 50.22 -32.43 -53.13
N SER A 429 50.81 -31.93 -52.04
CA SER A 429 52.25 -32.02 -51.83
C SER A 429 52.64 -33.50 -51.85
N THR A 430 53.44 -33.89 -52.85
CA THR A 430 54.14 -35.17 -52.87
C THR A 430 55.14 -35.21 -51.72
N LEU A 431 54.72 -35.73 -50.57
CA LEU A 431 55.61 -36.43 -49.65
C LEU A 431 55.66 -37.91 -50.11
N PRO A 432 56.84 -38.47 -50.41
CA PRO A 432 56.94 -39.87 -50.78
C PRO A 432 56.50 -40.74 -49.59
N ALA A 433 55.71 -41.78 -49.89
CA ALA A 433 55.37 -42.83 -48.96
C ALA A 433 56.64 -43.46 -48.40
N ILE A 434 56.85 -43.37 -47.09
CA ILE A 434 57.79 -44.24 -46.40
C ILE A 434 57.04 -45.55 -46.15
N GLU A 435 57.43 -46.57 -46.90
CA GLU A 435 57.07 -47.97 -46.67
C GLU A 435 57.36 -48.36 -45.22
N ALA A 436 56.41 -49.04 -44.59
CA ALA A 436 56.64 -49.71 -43.32
C ALA A 436 57.65 -50.86 -43.49
N PRO A 437 58.68 -50.98 -42.65
CA PRO A 437 59.41 -52.23 -42.50
C PRO A 437 58.66 -53.14 -41.54
N GLN A 438 58.58 -54.42 -41.92
CA GLN A 438 58.15 -55.54 -41.09
C GLN A 438 59.05 -55.72 -39.86
N THR A 439 58.46 -56.32 -38.83
CA THR A 439 59.04 -56.72 -37.55
C THR A 439 60.18 -57.73 -37.75
N ASP A 440 61.28 -57.57 -37.01
CA ASP A 440 61.98 -58.73 -36.45
C ASP A 440 62.81 -58.37 -35.21
N THR A 441 62.80 -59.33 -34.29
CA THR A 441 63.33 -59.37 -32.93
C THR A 441 64.83 -59.18 -32.79
N GLN A 442 65.28 -58.46 -31.75
CA GLN A 442 66.17 -58.96 -30.66
C GLN A 442 66.86 -57.80 -29.91
N GLY A 443 67.01 -57.97 -28.59
CA GLY A 443 68.23 -57.53 -27.90
C GLY A 443 68.16 -56.23 -27.11
N GLU A 444 67.75 -56.37 -25.84
CA GLU A 444 68.58 -56.03 -24.66
C GLU A 444 69.12 -54.60 -24.42
N ALA A 445 68.99 -54.22 -23.15
CA ALA A 445 69.78 -53.27 -22.36
C ALA A 445 69.40 -51.76 -22.39
N VAL A 446 68.65 -51.39 -21.34
CA VAL A 446 68.75 -50.11 -20.62
C VAL A 446 70.15 -50.06 -19.96
N PRO A 447 70.89 -48.93 -19.95
CA PRO A 447 70.73 -48.00 -18.83
C PRO A 447 70.97 -46.51 -19.09
N GLU A 448 70.33 -45.75 -18.19
CA GLU A 448 70.78 -44.59 -17.41
C GLU A 448 71.83 -43.62 -17.96
N GLY A 449 71.61 -42.35 -17.61
CA GLY A 449 72.67 -41.48 -17.09
C GLY A 449 72.91 -40.26 -17.96
N ALA A 450 72.13 -39.19 -17.77
CA ALA A 450 72.42 -38.14 -16.79
C ALA A 450 73.49 -37.14 -17.28
N ASN A 451 72.98 -36.00 -17.75
CA ASN A 451 73.57 -34.67 -17.56
C ASN A 451 72.48 -33.65 -17.94
N VAL A 452 72.18 -32.55 -17.26
CA VAL A 452 72.41 -31.99 -15.92
C VAL A 452 71.60 -30.68 -15.98
N ILE A 453 70.65 -30.49 -15.04
CA ILE A 453 70.36 -29.27 -14.23
C ILE A 453 70.24 -27.89 -14.95
N PRO A 454 69.42 -26.93 -14.46
CA PRO A 454 68.24 -26.92 -13.56
C PRO A 454 67.01 -26.30 -14.28
N ASP A 455 65.76 -26.36 -13.85
CA ASP A 455 65.10 -26.20 -12.54
C ASP A 455 65.09 -24.78 -11.95
N ILE A 456 63.93 -24.48 -11.36
CA ILE A 456 63.59 -23.55 -10.30
C ILE A 456 63.60 -22.03 -10.49
N ASN A 457 62.41 -21.53 -10.09
CA ASN A 457 62.13 -20.39 -9.23
C ASN A 457 62.00 -19.02 -9.90
N ASN A 458 61.02 -18.19 -9.57
CA ASN A 458 60.13 -18.10 -8.41
C ASN A 458 58.82 -17.45 -8.91
N GLY A 459 57.64 -17.67 -8.35
CA GLY A 459 57.35 -18.07 -6.99
C GLY A 459 56.58 -16.98 -6.27
N ILE A 460 55.44 -17.40 -5.70
CA ILE A 460 55.00 -17.11 -4.33
C ILE A 460 54.42 -15.69 -4.12
N GLY A 461 53.28 -15.49 -3.47
CA GLY A 461 52.48 -16.34 -2.61
C GLY A 461 52.06 -15.54 -1.37
N GLY A 462 51.05 -16.03 -0.67
CA GLY A 462 50.55 -15.47 0.57
C GLY A 462 49.51 -16.39 1.19
N ASP A 463 50.01 -17.43 1.86
CA ASP A 463 49.32 -18.33 2.78
C ASP A 463 48.48 -17.58 3.83
N ILE A 464 47.35 -18.17 4.25
CA ILE A 464 47.13 -18.60 5.64
C ILE A 464 46.30 -19.91 5.65
N VAL A 465 46.75 -20.85 6.48
CA VAL A 465 46.29 -22.24 6.70
C VAL A 465 45.11 -22.30 7.73
N PRO A 466 44.68 -23.46 8.27
CA PRO A 466 43.41 -24.15 7.98
C PRO A 466 42.43 -24.18 9.18
N ASP A 467 41.22 -24.72 9.01
CA ASP A 467 40.72 -25.73 9.97
C ASP A 467 39.63 -26.63 9.36
N LEU A 468 39.85 -27.93 9.49
CA LEU A 468 38.86 -28.98 9.37
C LEU A 468 38.81 -29.63 10.75
N SER A 469 37.76 -29.38 11.51
CA SER A 469 37.35 -30.26 12.60
C SER A 469 35.91 -30.72 12.38
N VAL A 470 35.81 -32.01 12.15
CA VAL A 470 34.60 -32.84 12.22
C VAL A 470 34.34 -33.13 13.71
N THR A 471 33.12 -33.60 14.01
CA THR A 471 32.65 -34.32 15.21
C THR A 471 32.08 -33.50 16.38
N SER A 472 30.74 -33.45 16.39
CA SER A 472 29.86 -34.04 17.42
C SER A 472 30.32 -34.01 18.89
N GLU A 473 29.66 -33.16 19.68
CA GLU A 473 28.77 -33.54 20.79
C GLU A 473 27.70 -32.45 20.99
#